data_AF-A0A486LNH2-F1
#
_entry.id   AF-A0A486LNH2-F1
#
_cell.length_a   1.000
_cell.length_b   1.000
_cell.length_c   1.000
_cell.angle_alpha   90.00
_cell.angle_beta   90.00
_cell.angle_gamma   90.00
#
_symmetry.space_group_name_H-M   'P 1'
#
loop_
_entity.id
_entity.type
_entity.pdbx_description
1 polymer ?
#
loop_
_entity_poly.entity_id
_entity_poly.type
_entity_poly.pdbx_seq_one_letter_code
_entity_poly.pdbx_strand_id
1 'polypeptide(L)' 'MPALFIPLLVQLYKQGKFPIDKLIARYPLADINQAFADSASGKVIKPVVVM' A
#
# COMPACT_ATOMS: atom_id res chain seq x y z
N MET A 1 -5.47 -21.12 -2.06
CA MET A 1 -6.71 -20.57 -1.47
C MET A 1 -6.50 -19.11 -1.04
N PRO A 2 -6.65 -18.13 -1.94
CA PRO A 2 -6.53 -16.69 -1.61
C PRO A 2 -7.53 -16.22 -0.54
N ALA A 3 -8.68 -16.90 -0.46
CA ALA A 3 -9.78 -16.60 0.45
C ALA A 3 -9.39 -16.66 1.95
N LEU A 4 -8.40 -17.47 2.34
CA LEU A 4 -7.92 -17.52 3.72
C LEU A 4 -6.78 -16.54 4.01
N PHE A 5 -6.04 -16.13 2.99
CA PHE A 5 -4.81 -15.37 3.16
C PHE A 5 -5.06 -13.88 3.43
N ILE A 6 -5.98 -13.26 2.68
CA ILE A 6 -6.31 -11.84 2.89
C ILE A 6 -6.89 -11.59 4.30
N PRO A 7 -7.84 -12.41 4.82
CA PRO A 7 -8.33 -12.25 6.19
C PRO A 7 -7.24 -12.34 7.26
N LEU A 8 -6.26 -13.24 7.09
CA LEU A 8 -5.12 -13.38 8.00
C LEU A 8 -4.26 -12.11 8.03
N LEU A 9 -3.93 -11.54 6.86
CA LEU A 9 -3.16 -10.30 6.79
C LEU A 9 -3.90 -9.13 7.45
N VAL A 10 -5.22 -9.03 7.27
CA VAL A 10 -6.05 -8.03 7.95
C VAL A 10 -6.02 -8.22 9.47
N GLN A 11 -6.07 -9.47 9.96
CA GLN A 11 -5.97 -9.76 11.39
C GLN A 11 -4.60 -9.33 11.95
N LEU A 12 -3.50 -9.64 11.27
CA LEU A 12 -2.15 -9.24 11.69
C LEU A 12 -1.97 -7.72 11.69
N TYR A 13 -2.54 -7.02 10.70
CA TYR A 13 -2.55 -5.56 10.66
C TYR A 13 -3.27 -4.98 11.89
N LYS A 14 -4.48 -5.47 12.19
CA LYS A 14 -5.26 -5.04 13.37
C LYS A 14 -4.54 -5.30 14.70
N GLN A 15 -3.70 -6.34 14.77
CA GLN A 15 -2.88 -6.65 15.94
C GLN A 15 -1.58 -5.82 16.02
N GLY A 16 -1.32 -4.92 15.05
CA GLY A 16 -0.06 -4.17 14.97
C GLY A 16 1.16 -5.01 14.56
N LYS A 17 0.95 -6.27 14.18
CA LYS A 17 2.02 -7.22 13.78
C LYS A 17 2.38 -7.14 12.29
N PHE A 18 1.63 -6.35 11.52
CA PHE A 18 1.88 -6.13 10.11
C PHE A 18 1.75 -4.63 9.79
N PRO A 19 2.80 -3.81 10.00
CA PRO A 19 2.74 -2.35 9.86
C PRO A 19 2.85 -1.91 8.39
N ILE A 20 1.90 -2.36 7.55
CA ILE A 20 1.87 -2.09 6.11
C ILE A 20 1.66 -0.61 5.79
N ASP A 21 1.00 0.12 6.69
CA ASP A 21 0.76 1.56 6.64
C ASP A 21 2.05 2.37 6.57
N LYS A 22 3.14 1.89 7.17
CA LYS A 22 4.46 2.53 7.11
C LYS A 22 5.13 2.45 5.73
N LEU A 23 4.66 1.56 4.87
CA LEU A 23 5.19 1.35 3.51
C LEU A 23 4.37 2.08 2.45
N ILE A 24 3.22 2.63 2.83
CA ILE A 24 2.26 3.25 1.91
C ILE A 24 2.57 4.74 1.74
N ALA A 25 2.77 5.15 0.49
CA ALA A 25 2.73 6.55 0.08
C ALA A 25 1.38 6.83 -0.58
N ARG A 26 0.67 7.88 -0.12
CA ARG A 26 -0.66 8.24 -0.64
C ARG A 26 -0.53 9.36 -1.68
N TYR A 27 -1.26 9.23 -2.77
CA TYR A 27 -1.32 10.22 -3.85
C TYR A 27 -2.78 10.54 -4.17
N PRO A 28 -3.17 11.81 -4.36
CA PRO A 28 -4.48 12.11 -4.91
C PRO A 28 -4.56 11.60 -6.36
N LEU A 29 -5.77 11.34 -6.86
CA LEU A 29 -5.99 10.85 -8.24
C LEU A 29 -5.33 11.74 -9.31
N ALA A 30 -5.29 13.05 -9.08
CA ALA A 30 -4.62 14.02 -9.96
C ALA A 30 -3.12 13.72 -10.16
N ASP A 31 -2.47 13.09 -9.18
CA ASP A 31 -1.03 12.82 -9.17
C ASP A 31 -0.69 11.37 -9.56
N ILE A 32 -1.59 10.67 -10.27
CA ILE A 32 -1.41 9.26 -10.64
C ILE A 32 -0.09 9.00 -11.39
N ASN A 33 0.32 9.91 -12.28
CA ASN A 33 1.58 9.79 -13.02
C ASN A 33 2.81 9.89 -12.09
N GLN A 34 2.74 10.74 -11.08
CA GLN A 34 3.81 10.87 -10.08
C GLN A 34 3.91 9.60 -9.22
N ALA A 35 2.76 9.03 -8.83
CA ALA A 35 2.72 7.78 -8.08
C ALA A 35 3.43 6.62 -8.83
N PHE A 36 3.26 6.55 -10.16
CA PHE A 36 3.96 5.57 -11.00
C PHE A 36 5.46 5.85 -11.10
N ALA A 37 5.86 7.11 -11.32
CA ALA A 37 7.27 7.48 -11.41
C ALA A 37 8.04 7.22 -10.11
N ASP A 38 7.44 7.55 -8.97
CA ASP A 38 8.04 7.32 -7.65
C ASP A 38 8.15 5.82 -7.33
N SER A 39 7.22 4.99 -7.83
CA SER A 39 7.31 3.54 -7.70
C SER A 39 8.39 2.94 -8.60
N ALA A 40 8.49 3.40 -9.85
CA ALA A 40 9.46 2.91 -10.82
C ALA A 40 10.91 3.27 -10.45
N SER A 41 11.11 4.46 -9.86
CA SER A 41 12.41 4.91 -9.34
C SER A 41 12.81 4.25 -8.02
N GLY A 42 11.89 3.52 -7.37
CA GLY A 42 12.12 2.93 -6.04
C GLY A 42 12.07 3.94 -4.89
N LYS A 43 11.67 5.19 -5.17
CA LYS A 43 11.48 6.24 -4.15
C LYS A 43 10.39 5.87 -3.15
N VAL A 44 9.33 5.17 -3.60
CA VAL A 44 8.27 4.64 -2.73
C VAL A 44 8.08 3.15 -2.94
N ILE A 45 7.82 2.43 -1.84
CA ILE A 45 7.65 0.98 -1.85
C ILE A 45 6.22 0.59 -2.29
N LYS A 46 5.20 1.27 -1.76
CA LYS A 46 3.80 1.00 -2.10
C LYS A 46 3.01 2.30 -2.33
N PRO A 47 2.89 2.79 -3.58
CA PRO A 47 1.98 3.90 -3.86
C PRO A 47 0.52 3.43 -3.75
N VAL A 48 -0.33 4.29 -3.18
CA VAL A 48 -1.79 4.11 -3.13
C VAL A 48 -2.44 5.40 -3.61
N VAL A 49 -3.18 5.31 -4.71
CA VAL A 49 -3.99 6.42 -5.21
C VAL A 49 -5.30 6.47 -4.44
N VAL A 50 -5.62 7.66 -3.92
CA VAL A 50 -6.86 7.94 -3.19
C VAL A 50 -7.72 8.93 -3.97
N MET A 51 -9.04 8.77 -3.87
CA MET A 51 -10.05 9.67 -4.44
C MET A 51 -10.45 10.75 -3.44
#